data_AF-A0A1Y2S803-F1
#
_entry.id   AF-A0A1Y2S803-F1
#
_cell.length_a   1.000
_cell.length_b   1.000
_cell.length_c   1.000
_cell.angle_alpha   90.00
_cell.angle_beta   90.00
_cell.angle_gamma   90.00
#
_symmetry.space_group_name_H-M   'P 1'
#
loop_
_entity.id
_entity.type
_entity.pdbx_description
1 polymer ?
#
loop_
_entity_poly.entity_id
_entity_poly.type
_entity_poly.pdbx_seq_one_letter_code
_entity_poly.pdbx_strand_id
1 'polypeptide(L)'
;MKKLLIACTALALTGCGDNHSEFNGVYICKIGQIVNSEVVKQGSEYSFPLVAVKTKMTFKNGVMTIHGMKSGDYVGHEMALTAAPVTPDGRKIMSEREFQYDDGEFSESFFPKYAIATLSVGSPRDGIMQQLTNCKKEQ
;
A
#
# COMPACT_ATOMS: atom_id res chain seq x y z
N MET A 1 30.85 20.99 -48.89
CA MET A 1 29.64 20.46 -48.23
C MET A 1 30.03 19.26 -47.38
N LYS A 2 30.24 19.44 -46.07
CA LYS A 2 30.54 18.35 -45.13
C LYS A 2 29.26 18.02 -44.36
N LYS A 3 28.69 16.82 -44.60
CA LYS A 3 27.62 16.22 -43.80
C LYS A 3 28.26 15.16 -42.91
N LEU A 4 28.11 15.27 -41.60
CA LEU A 4 28.31 14.19 -40.62
C LEU A 4 27.52 14.62 -39.36
N LEU A 5 26.25 14.19 -39.29
CA LEU A 5 25.78 13.07 -38.47
C LEU A 5 25.82 13.40 -36.98
N ILE A 6 24.76 14.09 -36.53
CA ILE A 6 24.38 14.18 -35.12
C ILE A 6 23.83 12.81 -34.74
N ALA A 7 24.63 12.02 -34.01
CA ALA A 7 24.13 10.84 -33.32
C ALA A 7 23.32 11.34 -32.11
N CYS A 8 22.00 11.44 -32.27
CA CYS A 8 21.08 11.50 -31.16
C CYS A 8 21.16 10.16 -30.43
N THR A 9 21.99 10.09 -29.39
CA THR A 9 21.96 9.03 -28.40
C THR A 9 20.59 9.12 -27.74
N ALA A 10 19.63 8.36 -28.25
CA ALA A 10 18.38 8.12 -27.56
C ALA A 10 18.74 7.44 -26.24
N LEU A 11 18.74 8.21 -25.15
CA LEU A 11 18.51 7.70 -23.82
C LEU A 11 17.14 7.02 -23.88
N ALA A 12 17.17 5.72 -24.20
CA ALA A 12 16.07 4.85 -23.85
C ALA A 12 15.99 4.92 -22.33
N LEU A 13 15.10 5.79 -21.83
CA LEU A 13 14.45 5.61 -20.55
C LEU A 13 13.80 4.24 -20.65
N THR A 14 14.56 3.19 -20.31
CA THR A 14 13.98 1.93 -19.87
C THR A 14 13.18 2.32 -18.65
N GLY A 15 11.91 2.65 -18.84
CA GLY A 15 10.96 2.71 -17.76
C GLY A 15 11.09 1.40 -17.04
N CYS A 16 11.64 1.44 -15.83
CA CYS A 16 11.41 0.40 -14.84
C CYS A 16 9.89 0.38 -14.72
N GLY A 17 9.24 -0.49 -15.48
CA GLY A 17 7.81 -0.70 -15.39
C GLY A 17 7.57 -1.27 -14.02
N ASP A 18 7.26 -0.40 -13.06
CA ASP A 18 6.79 -0.81 -11.75
C ASP A 18 5.59 -1.68 -11.98
N ASN A 19 5.78 -2.99 -11.88
CA ASN A 19 4.82 -3.96 -12.38
C ASN A 19 3.69 -4.15 -11.35
N HIS A 20 2.98 -3.06 -11.07
CA HIS A 20 1.80 -3.01 -10.22
C HIS A 20 0.78 -4.09 -10.62
N SER A 21 0.73 -4.42 -11.92
CA SER A 21 -0.20 -5.39 -12.49
C SER A 21 -0.12 -6.79 -11.88
N GLU A 22 1.05 -7.22 -11.41
CA GLU A 22 1.25 -8.52 -10.73
C GLU A 22 0.42 -8.61 -9.44
N PHE A 23 0.28 -7.48 -8.74
CA PHE A 23 -0.39 -7.37 -7.45
C PHE A 23 -1.85 -6.95 -7.58
N ASN A 24 -2.32 -6.66 -8.79
CA ASN A 24 -3.72 -6.33 -9.00
C ASN A 24 -4.62 -7.50 -8.61
N GLY A 25 -5.64 -7.24 -7.79
CA GLY A 25 -6.63 -8.25 -7.42
C GLY A 25 -7.46 -7.86 -6.20
N VAL A 26 -8.40 -8.74 -5.87
CA VAL A 26 -9.17 -8.67 -4.64
C VAL A 26 -8.53 -9.59 -3.61
N TYR A 27 -8.41 -9.11 -2.38
CA TYR A 27 -7.81 -9.81 -1.26
C TYR A 27 -8.82 -9.94 -0.13
N ILE A 28 -8.92 -11.12 0.47
CA ILE A 28 -9.65 -11.31 1.72
C ILE A 28 -8.66 -11.17 2.87
N CYS A 29 -8.81 -10.11 3.66
CA CYS A 29 -7.96 -9.80 4.80
C CYS A 29 -8.68 -10.08 6.12
N LYS A 30 -7.92 -10.43 7.17
CA LYS A 30 -8.40 -10.41 8.55
C LYS A 30 -8.22 -9.01 9.11
N ILE A 31 -9.23 -8.51 9.81
CA ILE A 31 -9.17 -7.22 10.50
C ILE A 31 -8.48 -7.40 11.85
N GLY A 32 -7.48 -6.57 12.15
CA GLY A 32 -6.83 -6.51 13.46
C GLY A 32 -7.80 -6.02 14.53
N GLN A 33 -8.51 -6.95 15.18
CA GLN A 33 -9.63 -6.64 16.08
C GLN A 33 -9.26 -5.74 17.27
N ILE A 34 -8.09 -5.95 17.87
CA ILE A 34 -7.61 -5.14 19.01
C ILE A 34 -7.43 -3.69 18.55
N VAL A 35 -6.73 -3.49 17.44
CA VAL A 35 -6.50 -2.16 16.86
C VAL A 35 -7.83 -1.52 16.46
N ASN A 36 -8.69 -2.25 15.76
CA ASN A 36 -10.01 -1.75 15.34
C ASN A 36 -10.89 -1.32 16.53
N SER A 37 -10.85 -2.05 17.66
CA SER A 37 -11.60 -1.69 18.86
C SER A 37 -11.22 -0.31 19.39
N GLU A 38 -9.93 0.05 19.36
CA GLU A 38 -9.47 1.38 19.76
C GLU A 38 -9.94 2.46 18.76
N VAL A 39 -9.88 2.18 17.45
CA VAL A 39 -10.39 3.09 16.41
C VAL A 39 -11.90 3.33 16.58
N VAL A 40 -12.67 2.30 16.95
CA VAL A 40 -14.11 2.42 17.28
C VAL A 40 -14.33 3.29 18.52
N LYS A 41 -13.56 3.10 19.60
CA LYS A 41 -13.67 3.92 20.82
C LYS A 41 -13.40 5.39 20.56
N GLN A 42 -12.48 5.69 19.64
CA GLN A 42 -12.19 7.04 19.18
C GLN A 42 -13.29 7.64 18.28
N GLY A 43 -14.31 6.85 17.92
CA GLY A 43 -15.43 7.29 17.10
C GLY A 43 -15.11 7.45 15.62
N SER A 44 -13.93 7.02 15.18
CA SER A 44 -13.43 7.23 13.82
C SER A 44 -14.28 6.53 12.76
N GLU A 45 -14.40 7.20 11.62
CA GLU A 45 -15.13 6.69 10.45
C GLU A 45 -14.39 5.55 9.72
N TYR A 46 -13.08 5.47 9.90
CA TYR A 46 -12.23 4.40 9.36
C TYR A 46 -12.26 3.12 10.22
N SER A 47 -13.23 2.99 11.12
CA SER A 47 -13.46 1.77 11.89
C SER A 47 -14.26 0.75 11.09
N PHE A 48 -14.01 -0.54 11.35
CA PHE A 48 -14.89 -1.61 10.93
C PHE A 48 -15.97 -1.86 11.98
N PRO A 49 -17.19 -2.29 11.59
CA PRO A 49 -18.16 -2.84 12.53
C PRO A 49 -17.52 -3.91 13.42
N LEU A 50 -17.76 -3.89 14.74
CA LEU A 50 -17.10 -4.81 15.69
C LEU A 50 -17.37 -6.30 15.43
N VAL A 51 -18.45 -6.62 14.71
CA VAL A 51 -18.77 -8.00 14.29
C VAL A 51 -17.98 -8.46 13.06
N ALA A 52 -17.38 -7.52 12.32
CA ALA A 52 -16.61 -7.81 11.11
C ALA A 52 -15.21 -8.30 11.49
N VAL A 53 -14.93 -9.57 11.19
CA VAL A 53 -13.61 -10.19 11.43
C VAL A 53 -12.72 -10.23 10.19
N LYS A 54 -13.31 -10.02 9.02
CA LYS A 54 -12.64 -9.99 7.71
C LYS A 54 -13.18 -8.85 6.87
N THR A 55 -12.37 -8.40 5.93
CA THR A 55 -12.78 -7.45 4.89
C THR A 55 -12.22 -7.87 3.53
N LYS A 56 -12.85 -7.36 2.46
CA LYS A 56 -12.28 -7.33 1.13
C LYS A 56 -11.37 -6.12 1.02
N MET A 57 -10.25 -6.30 0.35
CA MET A 57 -9.34 -5.23 -0.06
C MET A 57 -9.06 -5.39 -1.54
N THR A 58 -9.37 -4.39 -2.35
CA THR A 58 -9.00 -4.37 -3.76
C THR A 58 -7.69 -3.62 -3.91
N PHE A 59 -6.69 -4.21 -4.55
CA PHE A 59 -5.47 -3.52 -4.94
C PHE A 59 -5.45 -3.42 -6.45
N LYS A 60 -5.34 -2.21 -7.01
CA LYS A 60 -5.35 -2.00 -8.46
C LYS A 60 -4.47 -0.83 -8.82
N ASN A 61 -3.41 -1.09 -9.60
CA ASN A 61 -2.49 -0.08 -10.11
C ASN A 61 -1.96 0.84 -9.00
N GLY A 62 -1.49 0.25 -7.89
CA GLY A 62 -0.96 1.03 -6.76
C GLY A 62 -2.02 1.58 -5.80
N VAL A 63 -3.30 1.56 -6.16
CA VAL A 63 -4.39 2.04 -5.30
C VAL A 63 -4.97 0.90 -4.48
N MET A 64 -5.05 1.10 -3.16
CA MET A 64 -5.71 0.20 -2.22
C MET A 64 -7.10 0.71 -1.86
N THR A 65 -8.11 -0.12 -2.09
CA THR A 65 -9.48 0.10 -1.64
C THR A 65 -9.83 -0.89 -0.54
N ILE A 66 -10.20 -0.43 0.64
CA ILE A 66 -10.58 -1.27 1.79
C ILE A 66 -12.08 -1.16 1.99
N HIS A 67 -12.78 -2.30 1.91
CA HIS A 67 -14.23 -2.31 1.88
C HIS A 67 -14.86 -2.40 3.28
N GLY A 68 -16.08 -1.85 3.42
CA GLY A 68 -16.93 -2.11 4.60
C GLY A 68 -16.48 -1.48 5.91
N MET A 69 -15.83 -0.32 5.86
CA MET A 69 -15.67 0.54 7.04
C MET A 69 -17.00 1.25 7.37
N LYS A 70 -17.06 1.93 8.52
CA LYS A 70 -18.26 2.59 9.04
C LYS A 70 -18.78 3.68 8.10
N SER A 71 -17.91 4.46 7.46
CA SER A 71 -18.29 5.45 6.43
C SER A 71 -18.44 4.88 5.02
N GLY A 72 -18.26 3.58 4.84
CA GLY A 72 -18.25 2.92 3.54
C GLY A 72 -16.87 2.39 3.17
N ASP A 73 -16.57 2.40 1.87
CA ASP A 73 -15.28 1.92 1.38
C ASP A 73 -14.24 3.03 1.45
N TYR A 74 -13.07 2.71 1.99
CA TYR A 74 -11.90 3.58 1.91
C TYR A 74 -11.23 3.41 0.55
N VAL A 75 -11.02 4.50 -0.18
CA VAL A 75 -10.22 4.52 -1.42
C VAL A 75 -8.95 5.28 -1.11
N GLY A 76 -7.82 4.57 -1.09
CA GLY A 76 -6.52 5.14 -0.81
C GLY A 76 -5.88 5.86 -1.99
N HIS A 77 -4.65 6.26 -1.78
CA HIS A 77 -3.84 6.97 -2.76
C HIS A 77 -3.09 5.97 -3.67
N GLU A 78 -2.53 6.49 -4.77
CA GLU A 78 -1.62 5.71 -5.59
C GLU A 78 -0.29 5.55 -4.85
N MET A 79 -0.02 4.33 -4.38
CA MET A 79 1.22 4.00 -3.69
C MET A 79 2.37 3.78 -4.68
N ALA A 80 3.55 4.25 -4.31
CA ALA A 80 4.78 3.94 -5.02
C ALA A 80 5.32 2.58 -4.57
N LEU A 81 5.86 1.82 -5.52
CA LEU A 81 6.64 0.62 -5.21
C LEU A 81 8.00 1.05 -4.64
N THR A 82 8.24 0.82 -3.36
CA THR A 82 9.50 1.22 -2.74
C THR A 82 10.60 0.22 -3.10
N ALA A 83 11.80 0.75 -3.32
CA ALA A 83 12.99 -0.08 -3.44
C ALA A 83 13.34 -0.68 -2.07
N ALA A 84 13.67 -1.97 -2.06
CA ALA A 84 14.21 -2.68 -0.91
C ALA A 84 15.27 -1.83 -0.18
N PRO A 85 15.08 -1.46 1.10
CA PRO A 85 16.10 -0.72 1.85
C PRO A 85 17.41 -1.51 1.86
N VAL A 86 18.51 -0.85 1.57
CA VAL A 86 19.86 -1.44 1.55
C VAL A 86 20.70 -0.89 2.70
N THR A 87 21.48 -1.74 3.33
CA THR A 87 22.52 -1.34 4.28
C THR A 87 23.62 -0.56 3.55
N PRO A 88 24.46 0.21 4.26
CA PRO A 88 25.61 0.91 3.66
C PRO A 88 26.59 -0.03 2.92
N ASP A 89 26.67 -1.31 3.31
CA ASP A 89 27.47 -2.34 2.62
C ASP A 89 26.70 -3.06 1.48
N GLY A 90 25.54 -2.54 1.08
CA GLY A 90 24.78 -3.01 -0.09
C GLY A 90 23.92 -4.25 0.14
N ARG A 91 23.76 -4.71 1.39
CA ARG A 91 22.86 -5.82 1.72
C ARG A 91 21.43 -5.31 1.78
N LYS A 92 20.50 -5.99 1.12
CA LYS A 92 19.07 -5.66 1.23
C LYS A 92 18.59 -6.01 2.65
N ILE A 93 18.16 -5.00 3.41
CA ILE A 93 17.60 -5.09 4.77
C ILE A 93 16.22 -5.75 4.73
N MET A 94 15.41 -5.34 3.75
CA MET A 94 14.18 -6.03 3.37
C MET A 94 14.31 -6.35 1.90
N SER A 95 14.28 -7.64 1.54
CA SER A 95 14.41 -8.06 0.13
C SER A 95 13.14 -7.83 -0.70
N GLU A 96 12.11 -7.22 -0.12
CA GLU A 96 10.73 -7.44 -0.51
C GLU A 96 10.06 -6.15 -0.95
N ARG A 97 9.21 -6.28 -1.97
CA ARG A 97 8.43 -5.19 -2.54
C ARG A 97 7.38 -4.73 -1.52
N GLU A 98 7.40 -3.45 -1.22
CA GLU A 98 6.40 -2.75 -0.43
C GLU A 98 5.79 -1.66 -1.30
N PHE A 99 4.48 -1.48 -1.19
CA PHE A 99 3.80 -0.32 -1.73
C PHE A 99 3.59 0.64 -0.59
N GLN A 100 4.00 1.90 -0.77
CA GLN A 100 3.89 2.92 0.26
C GLN A 100 3.37 4.24 -0.32
N TYR A 101 2.54 4.90 0.46
CA TYR A 101 2.16 6.30 0.30
C TYR A 101 2.25 6.96 1.67
N ASP A 102 2.80 8.18 1.72
CA ASP A 102 2.86 8.99 2.94
C ASP A 102 2.90 10.48 2.56
N ASP A 103 1.92 11.25 3.03
CA ASP A 103 1.87 12.72 2.87
C ASP A 103 1.91 13.47 4.22
N GLY A 104 2.13 12.74 5.32
CA GLY A 104 2.10 13.24 6.70
C GLY A 104 0.71 13.28 7.36
N GLU A 105 -0.37 13.19 6.59
CA GLU A 105 -1.74 13.01 7.09
C GLU A 105 -2.20 11.56 6.90
N PHE A 106 -1.96 10.99 5.73
CA PHE A 106 -2.24 9.60 5.39
C PHE A 106 -0.94 8.84 5.22
N SER A 107 -0.88 7.65 5.84
CA SER A 107 0.20 6.70 5.60
C SER A 107 -0.40 5.34 5.27
N GLU A 108 -0.16 4.87 4.06
CA GLU A 108 -0.69 3.62 3.52
C GLU A 108 0.46 2.69 3.19
N SER A 109 0.33 1.43 3.56
CA SER A 109 1.28 0.41 3.14
C SER A 109 0.59 -0.88 2.73
N PHE A 110 1.14 -1.55 1.73
CA PHE A 110 0.80 -2.92 1.40
C PHE A 110 2.07 -3.73 1.19
N PHE A 111 2.17 -4.83 1.95
CA PHE A 111 3.23 -5.82 1.89
C PHE A 111 2.66 -7.13 1.33
N PRO A 112 2.67 -7.34 -0.01
CA PRO A 112 2.05 -8.52 -0.61
C PRO A 112 2.62 -9.83 -0.09
N LYS A 113 3.94 -9.89 0.12
CA LYS A 113 4.62 -11.11 0.58
C LYS A 113 4.26 -11.49 2.03
N TYR A 114 4.10 -10.49 2.91
CA TYR A 114 3.67 -10.72 4.28
C TYR A 114 2.14 -10.78 4.42
N ALA A 115 1.40 -10.47 3.35
CA ALA A 115 -0.05 -10.40 3.35
C ALA A 115 -0.57 -9.42 4.43
N ILE A 116 0.11 -8.28 4.58
CA ILE A 116 -0.21 -7.21 5.53
C ILE A 116 -0.51 -5.92 4.77
N ALA A 117 -1.54 -5.21 5.19
CA ALA A 117 -1.79 -3.84 4.75
C ALA A 117 -2.12 -2.95 5.94
N THR A 118 -1.73 -1.68 5.87
CA THR A 118 -2.01 -0.70 6.92
C THR A 118 -2.56 0.59 6.32
N LEU A 119 -3.46 1.22 7.06
CA LEU A 119 -3.91 2.59 6.85
C LEU A 119 -3.70 3.35 8.15
N SER A 120 -2.97 4.45 8.11
CA SER A 120 -2.90 5.40 9.22
C SER A 120 -3.43 6.75 8.75
N VAL A 121 -4.20 7.41 9.60
CA VAL A 121 -4.76 8.74 9.33
C VAL A 121 -4.50 9.64 10.53
N GLY A 122 -3.92 10.81 10.29
CA GLY A 122 -3.47 11.76 11.30
C GLY A 122 -2.10 11.43 11.89
N SER A 123 -1.75 12.12 12.97
CA SER A 123 -0.44 11.99 13.61
C SER A 123 -0.29 10.65 14.35
N PRO A 124 0.94 10.14 14.59
CA PRO A 124 1.14 8.93 15.39
C PRO A 124 0.62 9.00 16.84
N ARG A 125 0.34 10.21 17.36
CA ARG A 125 -0.14 10.39 18.75
C ARG A 125 -1.66 10.43 18.86
N ASP A 126 -2.32 11.07 17.90
CA ASP A 126 -3.76 11.37 17.96
C ASP A 126 -4.54 10.78 16.78
N GLY A 127 -3.83 10.16 15.83
CA GLY A 127 -4.38 9.51 14.66
C GLY A 127 -4.83 8.09 14.92
N ILE A 128 -5.39 7.48 13.87
CA ILE A 128 -5.82 6.09 13.87
C ILE A 128 -4.87 5.25 13.04
N MET A 129 -4.85 3.96 13.35
CA MET A 129 -4.22 2.95 12.52
C MET A 129 -5.23 1.84 12.31
N GLN A 130 -5.36 1.36 11.07
CA GLN A 130 -6.01 0.10 10.75
C GLN A 130 -4.95 -0.87 10.27
N GLN A 131 -5.07 -2.11 10.76
CA GLN A 131 -4.17 -3.19 10.39
C GLN A 131 -4.97 -4.35 9.80
N LEU A 132 -4.63 -4.71 8.58
CA LEU A 132 -5.14 -5.87 7.87
C LEU A 132 -4.03 -6.92 7.78
N THR A 133 -4.36 -8.17 8.09
CA THR A 133 -3.41 -9.28 8.10
C THR A 133 -3.94 -10.47 7.33
N ASN A 134 -3.05 -11.38 6.92
CA ASN A 134 -3.43 -12.58 6.17
C ASN A 134 -4.33 -12.25 4.96
N CYS A 135 -4.01 -11.15 4.26
CA CYS A 135 -4.62 -10.73 3.01
C CYS A 135 -4.32 -11.74 1.90
N LYS A 136 -5.26 -12.65 1.65
CA LYS A 136 -5.13 -13.68 0.60
C LYS A 136 -5.84 -13.21 -0.66
N LYS A 137 -5.11 -13.20 -1.78
CA LYS A 137 -5.66 -12.91 -3.10
C LYS A 137 -6.76 -13.93 -3.42
N GLU A 138 -7.95 -13.48 -3.82
CA GLU A 138 -8.98 -14.35 -4.41
C GLU A 138 -8.43 -14.93 -5.72
N GLN A 139 -8.63 -16.24 -5.92
CA GLN A 139 -8.19 -16.96 -7.12
C GLN A 139 -9.14 -16.72 -8.29
#